data_AF-A0A150A616-F1
#
_entry.id   AF-A0A150A616-F1
#
_cell.length_a   1.000
_cell.length_b   1.000
_cell.length_c   1.000
_cell.angle_alpha   90.00
_cell.angle_beta   90.00
_cell.angle_gamma   90.00
#
_symmetry.space_group_name_H-M   'P 1'
#
loop_
_entity.id
_entity.type
_entity.pdbx_description
1 polymer ?
#
loop_
_entity_poly.entity_id
_entity_poly.type
_entity_poly.pdbx_seq_one_letter_code
_entity_poly.pdbx_strand_id
1 'polypeptide(L)'
;MARSVSPQARREREQVLGFEDVPARLRPSSFLQWLAEVPEHPDHDDTDHCEAAYGLEPDEVAQFPRGQRPAVDPNWRTMIAVAAQWDSYWQWCADNGLTLNGSRGRRSVPREWSWTAFTRWDEERRGARR
;
A
#
# COMPACT_ATOMS: atom_id res chain seq x y z
N MET A 1 -26.16 16.42 -42.40
CA MET A 1 -24.69 16.30 -42.28
C MET A 1 -24.38 15.55 -40.99
N ALA A 2 -24.20 14.22 -41.09
CA ALA A 2 -23.86 13.38 -39.96
C ALA A 2 -22.33 13.36 -39.80
N ARG A 3 -21.81 13.88 -38.68
CA ARG A 3 -20.44 13.58 -38.26
C ARG A 3 -20.49 12.28 -37.49
N SER A 4 -20.25 11.19 -38.20
CA SER A 4 -19.96 9.88 -37.62
C SER A 4 -18.77 10.03 -36.69
N VAL A 5 -19.01 9.92 -35.39
CA VAL A 5 -17.94 9.72 -34.42
C VAL A 5 -17.34 8.35 -34.74
N SER A 6 -16.08 8.31 -35.15
CA SER A 6 -15.39 7.08 -35.53
C SER A 6 -15.52 6.02 -34.43
N PRO A 7 -15.92 4.77 -34.76
CA PRO A 7 -15.95 3.67 -33.79
C PRO A 7 -14.57 3.38 -33.18
N GLN A 8 -13.49 3.91 -33.77
CA GLN A 8 -12.13 3.84 -33.23
C GLN A 8 -11.94 4.61 -31.91
N ALA A 9 -12.70 5.69 -31.64
CA ALA A 9 -12.64 6.40 -30.35
C ALA A 9 -13.39 5.66 -29.23
N ARG A 10 -14.29 4.75 -29.58
CA ARG A 10 -14.94 3.81 -28.64
C ARG A 10 -14.15 2.50 -28.45
N ARG A 11 -13.09 2.31 -29.23
CA ARG A 11 -12.14 1.18 -29.16
C ARG A 11 -10.85 1.55 -28.42
N GLU A 12 -10.87 2.60 -27.61
CA GLU A 12 -9.90 2.79 -26.52
C GLU A 12 -10.22 1.79 -25.40
N ARG A 13 -10.03 0.52 -25.75
CA ARG A 13 -9.81 -0.66 -24.93
C ARG A 13 -10.40 -0.59 -23.53
N GLU A 14 -11.41 -1.42 -23.29
CA GLU A 14 -11.49 -2.25 -22.09
C GLU A 14 -10.15 -3.01 -21.95
N GLN A 15 -9.09 -2.31 -21.54
CA GLN A 15 -7.87 -2.94 -21.08
C GLN A 15 -8.26 -3.55 -19.75
N VAL A 16 -8.49 -4.86 -19.78
CA VAL A 16 -8.57 -5.67 -18.56
C VAL A 16 -7.24 -5.44 -17.86
N LEU A 17 -7.25 -4.60 -16.81
CA LEU A 17 -6.06 -4.32 -16.02
C LEU A 17 -5.51 -5.63 -15.48
N GLY A 18 -4.19 -5.77 -15.52
CA GLY A 18 -3.46 -6.86 -14.90
C GLY A 18 -2.45 -6.34 -13.88
N PHE A 19 -1.81 -7.26 -13.15
CA PHE A 19 -0.77 -6.89 -12.20
C PHE A 19 0.45 -6.20 -12.84
N GLU A 20 0.69 -6.41 -14.14
CA GLU A 20 1.71 -5.67 -14.90
C GLU A 20 1.47 -4.16 -14.91
N ASP A 21 0.21 -3.74 -14.86
CA ASP A 21 -0.19 -2.33 -14.89
C ASP A 21 -0.03 -1.64 -13.53
N VAL A 22 0.17 -2.43 -12.46
CA VAL A 22 0.47 -1.88 -11.13
C VAL A 22 1.85 -1.19 -11.19
N PRO A 23 1.93 0.10 -10.77
CA PRO A 23 3.18 0.84 -10.74
C PRO A 23 4.28 0.07 -10.02
N ALA A 24 5.50 0.09 -10.57
CA ALA A 24 6.62 -0.68 -10.04
C ALA A 24 6.89 -0.37 -8.55
N ARG A 25 6.70 0.88 -8.13
CA ARG A 25 6.82 1.29 -6.72
C ARG A 25 5.81 0.62 -5.80
N LEU A 26 4.66 0.17 -6.27
CA LEU A 26 3.63 -0.49 -5.45
C LEU A 26 3.78 -2.01 -5.40
N ARG A 27 4.70 -2.58 -6.19
CA ARG A 27 4.90 -4.03 -6.26
C ARG A 27 5.50 -4.56 -4.96
N PRO A 28 5.19 -5.80 -4.53
CA PRO A 28 5.79 -6.37 -3.33
C PRO A 28 7.33 -6.36 -3.34
N SER A 29 7.95 -6.51 -4.52
CA SER A 29 9.40 -6.40 -4.70
C SER A 29 10.02 -5.04 -4.37
N SER A 30 9.25 -3.96 -4.31
CA SER A 30 9.75 -2.62 -3.97
C SER A 30 9.78 -2.34 -2.46
N PHE A 31 9.42 -3.31 -1.60
CA PHE A 31 9.30 -3.10 -0.15
C PHE A 31 10.52 -2.41 0.49
N LEU A 32 11.74 -2.72 0.03
CA LEU A 32 12.95 -2.08 0.56
C LEU A 32 13.02 -0.57 0.27
N GLN A 33 12.36 -0.08 -0.79
CA GLN A 33 12.24 1.36 -1.07
C GLN A 33 11.30 2.01 -0.05
N TRP A 34 10.15 1.39 0.22
CA TRP A 34 9.22 1.84 1.26
C TRP A 34 9.87 1.88 2.64
N LEU A 35 10.60 0.83 3.00
CA LEU A 35 11.30 0.78 4.28
C LEU A 35 12.37 1.89 4.41
N ALA A 36 13.02 2.27 3.30
CA ALA A 36 14.00 3.34 3.28
C ALA A 36 13.38 4.74 3.45
N GLU A 37 12.09 4.91 3.15
CA GLU A 37 11.36 6.16 3.38
C GLU A 37 10.94 6.34 4.85
N VAL A 38 10.86 5.24 5.62
CA VAL A 38 10.55 5.30 7.06
C VAL A 38 11.75 5.78 7.86
N PRO A 39 11.62 6.83 8.69
CA PRO A 39 12.73 7.38 9.47
C PRO A 39 13.32 6.34 10.45
N GLU A 40 14.57 6.57 10.85
CA GLU A 40 15.28 5.68 11.80
C GLU A 40 14.73 5.80 13.23
N HIS A 41 14.11 6.93 13.55
CA HIS A 41 13.50 7.20 14.84
C HIS A 41 12.00 7.49 14.68
N PRO A 42 11.14 6.98 15.60
CA PRO A 42 9.72 7.29 15.59
C PRO A 42 9.48 8.80 15.65
N ASP A 43 8.43 9.24 14.98
CA ASP A 43 7.89 10.59 15.18
C ASP A 43 6.90 10.49 16.32
N HIS A 44 7.03 11.39 17.30
CA HIS A 44 6.26 11.35 18.53
C HIS A 44 4.94 12.13 18.43
N ASP A 45 4.77 12.90 17.35
CA ASP A 45 3.54 13.64 17.06
C ASP A 45 2.65 12.89 16.05
N ASP A 46 3.14 11.78 15.49
CA ASP A 46 2.43 10.93 14.53
C ASP A 46 1.85 9.68 15.23
N THR A 47 0.55 9.47 15.07
CA THR A 47 -0.18 8.36 15.70
C THR A 47 0.31 7.00 15.23
N ASP A 48 0.51 6.81 13.92
CA ASP A 48 0.91 5.52 13.38
C ASP A 48 2.32 5.17 13.87
N HIS A 49 3.22 6.16 13.92
CA HIS A 49 4.56 5.99 14.46
C HIS A 49 4.54 5.62 15.95
N CYS A 50 3.72 6.30 16.75
CA CYS A 50 3.60 6.00 18.18
C CYS A 50 3.00 4.61 18.44
N GLU A 51 1.93 4.25 17.71
CA GLU A 51 1.29 2.96 17.84
C GLU A 51 2.25 1.84 17.42
N ALA A 52 2.92 1.98 16.27
CA ALA A 52 3.85 0.97 15.78
C ALA A 52 5.11 0.84 16.66
N ALA A 53 5.63 1.94 17.20
CA ALA A 53 6.87 1.94 17.97
C ALA A 53 6.68 1.58 19.44
N TYR A 54 5.56 1.98 20.04
CA TYR A 54 5.34 1.91 21.48
C TYR A 54 4.04 1.19 21.87
N GLY A 55 3.12 0.97 20.93
CA GLY A 55 1.76 0.50 21.23
C GLY A 55 0.94 1.52 22.01
N LEU A 56 1.22 2.82 21.82
CA LEU A 56 0.66 3.94 22.57
C LEU A 56 0.25 5.07 21.62
N GLU A 57 -0.68 5.90 22.08
CA GLU A 57 -1.03 7.16 21.40
C GLU A 57 0.03 8.26 21.67
N PRO A 58 0.14 9.27 20.79
CA PRO A 58 1.07 10.40 20.98
C PRO A 58 0.98 11.07 22.36
N ASP A 59 -0.25 11.28 22.87
CA ASP A 59 -0.49 11.89 24.18
C ASP A 59 0.01 11.03 25.34
N GLU A 60 0.03 9.71 25.18
CA GLU A 60 0.58 8.78 26.17
C GLU A 60 2.10 8.77 26.12
N VAL A 61 2.68 8.81 24.91
CA VAL A 61 4.13 8.92 24.71
C VAL A 61 4.67 10.25 25.27
N ALA A 62 3.91 11.34 25.16
CA ALA A 62 4.27 12.66 25.67
C ALA A 62 4.33 12.73 27.21
N GLN A 63 3.67 11.80 27.93
CA GLN A 63 3.72 11.74 29.39
C GLN A 63 5.05 11.21 29.92
N PHE A 64 5.86 10.54 29.09
CA PHE A 64 7.17 10.03 29.49
C PHE A 64 8.25 11.13 29.39
N PRO A 65 9.04 11.34 30.46
CA PRO A 65 10.20 12.22 30.40
C PRO A 65 11.18 11.78 29.29
N ARG A 66 11.83 12.76 28.64
CA ARG A 66 12.88 12.49 27.65
C ARG A 66 13.98 11.62 28.30
N GLY A 67 14.20 10.42 27.75
CA GLY A 67 15.17 9.43 28.27
C GLY A 67 14.57 8.29 29.10
N GLN A 68 13.29 8.38 29.49
CA GLN A 68 12.55 7.29 30.15
C GLN A 68 11.45 6.71 29.26
N ARG A 69 11.55 6.96 27.95
CA ARG A 69 10.59 6.44 26.99
C ARG A 69 10.64 4.90 26.95
N PRO A 70 9.52 4.24 26.65
CA PRO A 70 9.49 2.80 26.46
C PRO A 70 10.50 2.34 25.39
N ALA A 71 10.87 1.07 25.46
CA ALA A 71 11.65 0.46 24.41
C ALA A 71 10.87 0.50 23.09
N VAL A 72 11.54 0.90 22.01
CA VAL A 72 10.97 0.91 20.66
C VAL A 72 10.86 -0.53 20.15
N ASP A 73 9.70 -0.93 19.63
CA ASP A 73 9.53 -2.23 18.98
C ASP A 73 10.50 -2.34 17.79
N PRO A 74 11.37 -3.36 17.71
CA PRO A 74 12.37 -3.47 16.65
C PRO A 74 11.78 -3.56 15.23
N ASN A 75 10.49 -3.91 15.09
CA ASN A 75 9.81 -4.07 13.81
C ASN A 75 8.93 -2.86 13.43
N TRP A 76 8.89 -1.80 14.24
CA TRP A 76 8.00 -0.65 14.01
C TRP A 76 8.12 -0.08 12.60
N ARG A 77 9.35 0.06 12.09
CA ARG A 77 9.61 0.57 10.73
C ARG A 77 9.01 -0.32 9.65
N THR A 78 9.12 -1.63 9.85
CA THR A 78 8.52 -2.64 8.95
C THR A 78 6.99 -2.51 8.96
N MET A 79 6.38 -2.30 10.13
CA MET A 79 4.93 -2.12 10.25
C MET A 79 4.46 -0.89 9.50
N ILE A 80 5.12 0.27 9.69
CA ILE A 80 4.82 1.52 8.97
C ILE A 80 4.98 1.34 7.46
N ALA A 81 6.10 0.76 7.02
CA ALA A 81 6.37 0.56 5.60
C ALA A 81 5.33 -0.36 4.94
N VAL A 82 4.94 -1.45 5.63
CA VAL A 82 3.88 -2.36 5.15
C VAL A 82 2.55 -1.63 5.07
N ALA A 83 2.16 -0.88 6.10
CA ALA A 83 0.90 -0.13 6.11
C ALA A 83 0.86 0.89 4.96
N ALA A 84 1.90 1.70 4.80
CA ALA A 84 1.97 2.72 3.74
C ALA A 84 1.94 2.11 2.32
N GLN A 85 2.69 1.02 2.09
CA GLN A 85 2.67 0.32 0.81
C GLN A 85 1.30 -0.29 0.53
N TRP A 86 0.70 -0.91 1.54
CA TRP A 86 -0.61 -1.54 1.46
C TRP A 86 -1.69 -0.51 1.12
N ASP A 87 -1.76 0.58 1.87
CA ASP A 87 -2.76 1.64 1.66
C ASP A 87 -2.61 2.29 0.28
N SER A 88 -1.37 2.48 -0.19
CA SER A 88 -1.10 3.00 -1.53
C SER A 88 -1.54 2.03 -2.64
N TYR A 89 -1.32 0.72 -2.45
CA TYR A 89 -1.82 -0.31 -3.36
C TYR A 89 -3.36 -0.33 -3.38
N TRP A 90 -3.99 -0.25 -2.22
CA TRP A 90 -5.46 -0.19 -2.12
C TRP A 90 -6.05 1.04 -2.79
N GLN A 91 -5.44 2.19 -2.59
CA GLN A 91 -5.89 3.42 -3.23
C GLN A 91 -5.79 3.29 -4.75
N TRP A 92 -4.69 2.74 -5.26
CA TRP A 92 -4.57 2.45 -6.69
C TRP A 92 -5.66 1.49 -7.19
N CYS A 93 -5.97 0.41 -6.47
CA CYS A 93 -7.07 -0.48 -6.82
C CYS A 93 -8.42 0.25 -6.84
N ALA A 94 -8.69 1.11 -5.85
CA ALA A 94 -9.92 1.90 -5.77
C ALA A 94 -10.06 2.88 -6.94
N ASP A 95 -8.99 3.60 -7.25
CA ASP A 95 -8.95 4.58 -8.35
C ASP A 95 -9.17 3.92 -9.72
N ASN A 96 -8.85 2.63 -9.84
CA ASN A 96 -9.05 1.83 -11.05
C ASN A 96 -10.33 0.99 -11.03
N GLY A 97 -11.22 1.19 -10.06
CA GLY A 97 -12.51 0.47 -9.97
C GLY A 97 -12.36 -1.02 -9.67
N LEU A 98 -11.23 -1.44 -9.09
CA LEU A 98 -10.91 -2.82 -8.74
C LEU A 98 -11.31 -3.17 -7.30
N THR A 99 -12.04 -2.29 -6.62
CA THR A 99 -12.58 -2.54 -5.28
C THR A 99 -14.02 -3.04 -5.36
N LEU A 100 -14.35 -4.05 -4.57
CA LEU A 100 -15.72 -4.48 -4.34
C LEU A 100 -16.39 -3.45 -3.44
N ASN A 101 -17.53 -2.91 -3.87
CA ASN A 101 -18.38 -2.05 -3.04
C ASN A 101 -19.04 -2.90 -1.93
N GLY A 102 -18.31 -3.12 -0.84
CA GLY A 102 -18.83 -3.70 0.39
C GLY A 102 -19.28 -2.60 1.34
N SER A 103 -20.58 -2.48 1.57
CA SER A 103 -21.13 -1.65 2.63
C SER A 103 -20.55 -2.03 3.99
N ARG A 104 -19.83 -1.08 4.60
CA ARG A 104 -19.27 -1.05 5.98
C ARG A 104 -17.92 -1.75 6.18
N GLY A 105 -16.86 -0.94 6.22
CA GLY A 105 -15.75 -1.11 7.17
C GLY A 105 -14.39 -1.50 6.59
N ARG A 106 -14.32 -2.29 5.53
CA ARG A 106 -13.05 -2.62 4.86
C ARG A 106 -13.22 -2.55 3.35
N ARG A 107 -12.47 -1.65 2.71
CA ARG A 107 -12.26 -1.70 1.25
C ARG A 107 -11.79 -3.13 0.95
N SER A 108 -12.52 -3.85 0.11
CA SER A 108 -12.15 -5.20 -0.31
C SER A 108 -11.90 -5.21 -1.83
N VAL A 109 -10.98 -6.04 -2.29
CA VAL A 109 -10.64 -6.24 -3.70
C VAL A 109 -11.02 -7.68 -4.03
N PRO A 110 -11.35 -7.99 -5.29
CA PRO A 110 -11.49 -9.36 -5.74
C PRO A 110 -10.27 -10.21 -5.36
N ARG A 111 -10.45 -11.52 -5.21
CA ARG A 111 -9.40 -12.45 -4.75
C ARG A 111 -8.16 -12.39 -5.65
N GLU A 112 -8.38 -12.24 -6.95
CA GLU A 112 -7.35 -12.08 -7.98
C GLU A 112 -6.50 -10.82 -7.78
N TRP A 113 -7.01 -9.81 -7.09
CA TRP A 113 -6.31 -8.57 -6.72
C TRP A 113 -5.85 -8.54 -5.26
N SER A 114 -5.98 -9.65 -4.53
CA SER A 114 -5.47 -9.74 -3.16
C SER A 114 -3.94 -9.58 -3.10
N TRP A 115 -3.41 -9.09 -1.97
CA TRP A 115 -1.95 -8.99 -1.77
C TRP A 115 -1.24 -10.30 -2.03
N THR A 116 -1.81 -11.41 -1.53
CA THR A 116 -1.21 -12.74 -1.65
C THR A 116 -1.09 -13.15 -3.11
N ALA A 117 -2.12 -12.88 -3.93
CA ALA A 117 -2.07 -13.13 -5.36
C ALA A 117 -1.00 -12.26 -6.04
N PHE A 118 -0.92 -10.99 -5.64
CA PHE A 118 0.04 -10.04 -6.21
C PHE A 118 1.50 -10.38 -5.87
N THR A 119 1.77 -10.75 -4.60
CA THR A 119 3.07 -11.24 -4.14
C THR A 119 3.51 -12.46 -4.90
N ARG A 120 2.63 -13.46 -5.06
CA ARG A 120 2.95 -14.67 -5.83
C ARG A 120 3.30 -14.34 -7.28
N TRP A 121 2.50 -13.49 -7.94
CA TRP A 121 2.77 -13.05 -9.31
C TRP A 121 4.13 -12.33 -9.45
N ASP A 122 4.46 -11.46 -8.48
CA ASP A 122 5.70 -10.68 -8.49
C ASP A 122 6.93 -11.58 -8.25
N GLU A 123 6.81 -12.58 -7.37
CA GLU A 123 7.82 -13.61 -7.13
C GLU A 123 8.05 -14.48 -8.38
N GLU A 124 6.99 -14.96 -9.03
CA GLU A 124 7.08 -15.76 -10.25
C GLU A 124 7.82 -14.99 -11.37
N ARG A 125 7.54 -13.69 -11.55
CA ARG A 125 8.24 -12.85 -12.53
C ARG A 125 9.70 -12.55 -12.18
N ARG A 126 10.06 -12.50 -10.90
CA ARG A 126 11.46 -12.37 -10.48
C ARG A 126 12.23 -13.67 -10.62
N GLY A 127 11.58 -14.81 -10.35
CA GLY A 127 12.15 -16.15 -10.54
C GLY A 127 12.40 -16.47 -12.02
N ALA A 128 11.48 -16.09 -12.92
CA ALA A 128 11.64 -16.30 -14.37
C ALA A 128 12.68 -15.41 -15.04
N ARG A 129 13.23 -14.42 -14.32
CA ARG A 129 14.27 -13.49 -14.82
C ARG A 129 15.69 -13.84 -14.34
N ARG A 130 15.84 -14.93 -13.58
CA ARG A 130 17.13 -15.47 -13.13
C ARG A 130 17.55 -16.62 -14.02
#